data_AF-A0A4S0MZW2-F1
#
_entry.id   AF-A0A4S0MZW2-F1
#
_cell.length_a   1.000
_cell.length_b   1.000
_cell.length_c   1.000
_cell.angle_alpha   90.00
_cell.angle_beta   90.00
_cell.angle_gamma   90.00
#
_symmetry.space_group_name_H-M   'P 1'
#
loop_
_entity.id
_entity.type
_entity.pdbx_description
1 polymer ?
#
loop_
_entity_poly.entity_id
_entity_poly.type
_entity_poly.pdbx_seq_one_letter_code
_entity_poly.pdbx_strand_id
1 'polypeptide(L)'
;MRVAVRPEQIRIFRPEDSDSPPLNGVIEAVIFVGSFRTFLVRLAGGELVHVQASTDHGIAHPQEGDRVGLTIPSQAVQFFPERRP
;
A
#
# COMPACT_ATOMS: atom_id res chain seq x y z
N MET A 1 7.46 -18.77 2.95
CA MET A 1 7.62 -18.18 1.62
C MET A 1 7.66 -16.66 1.77
N ARG A 2 8.38 -15.91 0.92
CA ARG A 2 8.37 -14.44 0.95
C ARG A 2 7.67 -13.89 -0.27
N VAL A 3 6.87 -12.85 -0.08
CA VAL A 3 6.16 -12.14 -1.15
C VAL A 3 6.73 -10.73 -1.24
N ALA A 4 7.01 -10.24 -2.44
CA ALA A 4 7.42 -8.87 -2.66
C ALA A 4 6.61 -8.23 -3.79
N VAL A 5 6.36 -6.93 -3.64
CA VAL A 5 5.62 -6.10 -4.58
C VAL A 5 6.31 -4.74 -4.61
N ARG A 6 6.39 -4.13 -5.78
CA ARG A 6 6.93 -2.78 -5.95
C ARG A 6 5.92 -1.75 -5.39
N PRO A 7 6.35 -0.79 -4.53
CA PRO A 7 5.46 0.20 -3.91
C PRO A 7 4.55 0.95 -4.90
N GLU A 8 5.08 1.29 -6.07
CA GLU A 8 4.40 2.01 -7.16
C GLU A 8 3.34 1.17 -7.88
N GLN A 9 3.30 -0.15 -7.64
CA GLN A 9 2.28 -1.06 -8.19
C GLN A 9 1.14 -1.32 -7.21
N ILE A 10 1.21 -0.80 -5.98
CA ILE A 10 0.17 -0.93 -4.97
C ILE A 10 -0.78 0.26 -5.08
N ARG A 11 -2.08 0.01 -5.04
CA ARG A 11 -3.10 1.07 -5.08
C ARG A 11 -3.82 1.16 -3.74
N ILE A 12 -4.03 2.40 -3.29
CA ILE A 12 -4.80 2.73 -2.09
C ILE A 12 -6.22 3.12 -2.50
N PHE A 13 -7.21 2.67 -1.77
CA PHE A 13 -8.61 3.07 -1.92
C PHE A 13 -9.29 3.13 -0.55
N ARG A 14 -10.48 3.72 -0.50
CA ARG A 14 -11.26 3.74 0.74
C ARG A 14 -11.95 2.39 0.92
N PRO A 15 -11.98 1.81 2.12
CA PRO A 15 -12.53 0.47 2.34
C PRO A 15 -13.97 0.30 1.81
N GLU A 16 -14.77 1.36 1.81
CA GLU A 16 -16.14 1.39 1.27
C GLU A 16 -16.25 1.24 -0.26
N ASP A 17 -15.15 1.39 -1.02
CA ASP A 17 -15.15 1.40 -2.49
C ASP A 17 -14.99 -0.02 -3.11
N SER A 18 -14.94 -1.10 -2.33
CA SER A 18 -14.69 -2.46 -2.84
C SER A 18 -15.41 -3.58 -2.06
N ASP A 19 -16.11 -4.45 -2.79
CA ASP A 19 -16.81 -5.64 -2.25
C ASP A 19 -15.89 -6.86 -1.99
N SER A 20 -14.63 -6.81 -2.43
CA SER A 20 -13.66 -7.91 -2.29
C SER A 20 -12.62 -7.58 -1.23
N PRO A 21 -12.11 -8.55 -0.43
CA PRO A 21 -11.28 -8.24 0.74
C PRO A 21 -9.95 -7.58 0.33
N PRO A 22 -9.79 -6.27 0.58
CA PRO A 22 -8.52 -5.59 0.42
C PRO A 22 -7.53 -6.10 1.46
N LEU A 23 -6.24 -5.93 1.22
CA LEU A 23 -5.30 -5.84 2.33
C LEU A 23 -5.61 -4.54 3.09
N ASN A 24 -6.31 -4.66 4.21
CA ASN A 24 -6.73 -3.52 5.01
C ASN A 24 -5.61 -3.06 5.95
N GLY A 25 -5.49 -1.74 6.11
CA GLY A 25 -4.52 -1.14 7.00
C GLY A 25 -4.88 0.27 7.43
N VAL A 26 -3.97 0.87 8.19
CA VAL A 26 -4.04 2.26 8.64
C VAL A 26 -2.82 3.00 8.11
N ILE A 27 -3.00 4.23 7.64
CA ILE A 27 -1.88 5.10 7.28
C ILE A 27 -1.14 5.48 8.56
N GLU A 28 0.10 5.00 8.69
CA GLU A 28 0.99 5.34 9.79
C GLU A 28 1.76 6.62 9.53
N ALA A 29 2.07 6.92 8.26
CA ALA A 29 2.71 8.17 7.89
C ALA A 29 2.52 8.47 6.40
N VAL A 30 2.62 9.76 6.06
CA VAL A 30 2.65 10.25 4.68
C VAL A 30 3.93 11.05 4.47
N ILE A 31 4.77 10.62 3.54
CA ILE A 31 6.06 11.23 3.24
C ILE A 31 5.99 11.84 1.84
N PHE A 32 6.19 13.15 1.74
CA PHE A 32 6.20 13.87 0.47
C PHE A 32 7.63 13.96 -0.08
N VAL A 33 7.82 13.50 -1.32
CA VAL A 33 9.11 13.49 -2.03
C VAL A 33 8.91 14.05 -3.43
N GLY A 34 8.87 15.38 -3.53
CA GLY A 34 8.76 16.08 -4.82
C GLY A 34 7.48 15.75 -5.57
N SER A 35 7.57 15.05 -6.70
CA SER A 35 6.39 14.66 -7.48
C SER A 35 5.65 13.44 -6.92
N PHE A 36 6.16 12.79 -5.88
CA PHE A 36 5.60 11.57 -5.33
C PHE A 36 5.26 11.68 -3.84
N ARG A 37 4.34 10.84 -3.40
CA ARG A 37 4.06 10.57 -1.99
C ARG A 37 4.29 9.09 -1.70
N THR A 38 4.97 8.83 -0.59
CA THR A 38 5.07 7.50 0.00
C THR A 38 4.14 7.44 1.20
N PHE A 39 3.24 6.45 1.19
CA PHE A 39 2.38 6.13 2.30
C PHE A 39 2.95 4.91 3.02
N LEU A 40 3.13 5.03 4.33
CA LEU A 40 3.42 3.90 5.20
C LEU A 40 2.10 3.36 5.71
N VAL A 41 1.75 2.14 5.32
CA VAL A 41 0.48 1.50 5.68
C VAL A 41 0.77 0.35 6.63
N ARG A 42 0.28 0.44 7.86
CA ARG A 42 0.34 -0.69 8.79
C ARG A 42 -0.84 -1.61 8.53
N LEU A 43 -0.55 -2.83 8.12
CA LEU A 43 -1.57 -3.88 7.92
C LEU A 43 -2.05 -4.41 9.27
N ALA A 44 -3.21 -5.08 9.26
CA ALA A 44 -3.75 -5.74 10.45
C ALA A 44 -2.81 -6.80 11.07
N GLY A 45 -1.94 -7.43 10.26
CA GLY A 45 -0.91 -8.36 10.73
C GLY A 45 0.31 -7.70 11.39
N GLY A 46 0.39 -6.36 11.36
CA GLY A 46 1.47 -5.58 11.94
C GLY A 46 2.61 -5.25 10.98
N GLU A 47 2.62 -5.80 9.78
CA GLU A 47 3.58 -5.47 8.73
C GLU A 47 3.39 -4.03 8.24
N LEU A 48 4.51 -3.38 7.93
CA LEU A 48 4.52 -2.05 7.32
C LEU A 48 4.73 -2.18 5.82
N VAL A 49 3.77 -1.68 5.03
CA VAL A 49 3.82 -1.69 3.57
C VAL A 49 4.03 -0.29 3.05
N HIS A 50 4.97 -0.13 2.12
CA HIS A 50 5.21 1.13 1.43
C HIS A 50 4.37 1.18 0.17
N VAL A 51 3.64 2.28 -0.03
CA VAL A 51 2.88 2.55 -1.26
C VAL A 51 3.34 3.88 -1.82
N GLN A 52 3.63 3.93 -3.12
CA GLN A 52 4.09 5.15 -3.78
C GLN A 52 3.05 5.60 -4.81
N ALA A 53 2.63 6.87 -4.74
CA ALA A 53 1.72 7.47 -5.71
C ALA A 53 2.25 8.82 -6.22
N SER A 54 1.84 9.20 -7.44
CA SER A 54 2.01 10.55 -7.97
C SER A 54 1.23 11.56 -7.12
N THR A 55 1.72 12.79 -7.01
CA THR A 55 1.06 13.89 -6.29
C THR A 55 0.07 14.65 -7.17
N ASP A 56 -0.49 14.02 -8.21
CA ASP A 56 -1.34 14.70 -9.19
C ASP A 56 -2.50 15.48 -8.54
N HIS A 57 -2.67 16.70 -9.01
CA HIS A 57 -3.62 17.69 -8.50
C HIS A 57 -5.06 17.31 -8.85
N GLY A 58 -5.68 16.43 -8.09
CA GLY A 58 -7.10 16.10 -8.28
C GLY A 58 -7.65 14.96 -7.43
N ILE A 59 -6.80 14.15 -6.80
CA ILE A 59 -7.22 13.04 -5.96
C ILE A 59 -6.95 13.39 -4.49
N ALA A 60 -7.98 13.33 -3.65
CA ALA A 60 -7.80 13.45 -2.22
C ALA A 60 -6.95 12.27 -1.72
N HIS A 61 -5.72 12.56 -1.27
CA HIS A 61 -4.85 11.56 -0.70
C HIS A 61 -5.23 11.29 0.76
N PRO A 62 -5.19 10.02 1.21
CA PRO A 62 -5.42 9.67 2.60
C PRO A 62 -4.34 10.27 3.51
N GLN A 63 -4.71 10.51 4.76
CA GLN A 63 -3.90 11.13 5.80
C GLN A 63 -3.51 10.11 6.87
N GLU A 64 -2.54 10.47 7.71
CA GLU A 64 -2.18 9.68 8.87
C GLU A 64 -3.40 9.39 9.77
N GLY A 65 -3.54 8.13 10.17
CA GLY A 65 -4.69 7.62 10.93
C GLY A 65 -5.85 7.11 10.07
N ASP A 66 -5.89 7.42 8.76
CA ASP A 66 -6.95 6.95 7.88
C ASP A 66 -6.91 5.43 7.71
N ARG A 67 -8.10 4.81 7.72
CA ARG A 67 -8.28 3.41 7.33
C ARG A 67 -8.33 3.30 5.82
N VAL A 68 -7.56 2.39 5.26
CA VAL A 68 -7.43 2.22 3.82
C VAL A 68 -7.43 0.75 3.42
N GLY A 69 -7.89 0.48 2.20
CA GLY A 69 -7.69 -0.79 1.51
C GLY A 69 -6.54 -0.70 0.53
N LEU A 70 -5.76 -1.79 0.40
CA LEU A 70 -4.73 -1.94 -0.62
C LEU A 70 -5.11 -3.02 -1.63
N THR A 71 -4.88 -2.73 -2.90
CA THR A 71 -4.99 -3.69 -4.01
C THR A 71 -3.67 -3.83 -4.71
N ILE A 72 -3.39 -5.06 -5.13
CA ILE A 72 -2.15 -5.44 -5.80
C ILE A 72 -2.53 -6.23 -7.04
N PRO A 73 -2.12 -5.81 -8.25
CA PRO A 73 -2.31 -6.61 -9.45
C PRO A 73 -1.55 -7.92 -9.30
N SER A 74 -2.16 -9.06 -9.64
CA SER A 74 -1.51 -10.38 -9.48
C SER A 74 -0.19 -10.49 -10.23
N GLN A 75 -0.07 -9.83 -11.40
CA GLN A 75 1.16 -9.77 -12.19
C GLN A 75 2.30 -8.96 -11.56
N ALA A 76 2.02 -8.14 -10.54
CA ALA A 76 3.01 -7.35 -9.80
C ALA A 76 3.64 -8.12 -8.62
N VAL A 77 3.11 -9.32 -8.31
CA VAL A 77 3.53 -10.12 -7.17
C VAL A 77 4.71 -11.01 -7.54
N GLN A 78 5.78 -10.92 -6.75
CA GLN A 78 6.94 -11.80 -6.87
C GLN A 78 7.03 -12.70 -5.64
N PHE A 79 7.28 -13.99 -5.87
CA PHE A 79 7.45 -14.99 -4.83
C PHE A 79 8.91 -15.39 -4.71
N PHE A 80 9.42 -15.38 -3.49
CA PHE A 80 10.77 -15.77 -3.16
C PHE A 80 10.75 -16.96 -2.19
N PRO A 81 11.64 -17.94 -2.36
CA PRO A 81 11.79 -18.99 -1.37
C PRO A 81 12.23 -18.40 -0.01
N GLU A 82 11.86 -19.09 1.05
CA GLU A 82 12.48 -18.82 2.35
C GLU A 82 13.98 -19.11 2.24
N ARG A 83 14.81 -18.17 2.71
CA ARG A 83 16.24 -18.41 2.81
C ARG A 83 16.40 -19.56 3.80
N ARG A 84 16.90 -20.70 3.34
CA ARG A 84 17.36 -21.76 4.24
C ARG A 84 18.59 -21.19 4.98
N PRO A 85 18.64 -21.26 6.32
CA PRO A 85 19.72 -20.70 7.11
C PRO A 85 21.07 -21.35 6.80
#